data_AF-A0A163DP97-F1
#
_entry.id   AF-A0A163DP97-F1
#
_cell.length_a   1.000
_cell.length_b   1.000
_cell.length_c   1.000
_cell.angle_alpha   90.00
_cell.angle_beta   90.00
_cell.angle_gamma   90.00
#
_symmetry.space_group_name_H-M   'P 1'
#
loop_
_entity.id
_entity.type
_entity.pdbx_description
1 polymer ?
#
loop_
_entity_poly.entity_id
_entity_poly.type
_entity_poly.pdbx_seq_one_letter_code
_entity_poly.pdbx_strand_id
1 'polypeptide(L)'
;MAFLTLFLVATCLGAYALYKYFESCRLNKVPAGLKQLPGPKGYPIIGSIPDVPEKNGFIKFADWGKEYGPIYQVNLAGSNHVWISSEAIAHDLLSKKAAIYSDRPHIPALIDDNRTSGQYLPLLSRNEGHTRQRKFANVIMRESEKATFHRYPELEAKRMLVELLEEPDQYNHALESFIARVTSRLAWGHAEASDELKQRARELLVGVSPTGALPNKLPFLMALPDWMSPAKAWEKRRAKTERTFFQTMQSQVERDIQEKTAPASWMKTFLIQGASKFGFESEVEGAYAVGMHGIAGALTIAAPMQSFCLAMLHYPQYLPMLQEEIDRVCGDRLPVAEDRPNMPMLRAIVRELIRWRPPVPTGIPHFLTQDDEYNGFHIPKGSTVHPLEWAISRDPETYPDPETFNPLRWLKPEYPTYREPLTQFPTIINSSQFGYGRRVCQGQTVADEDLFIGIGSIAWLFHISKRSQDKPPVPKKPKHLVGINKKRTISNEELNAGLKSSELMSEKKSVELARPTRPFPAGYKPIEWGHPSQKPEDPTLDYSILLIAKPIPFQFDLKPRDTRRSNMVRSLFNEGLEKGHYSKPREYWGPNQGRGESLGWSKV
;
A
#
# COMPACT_ATOMS: atom_id res chain seq x y z
N MET A 1 40.05 -0.02 31.44
CA MET A 1 38.59 -0.18 31.22
C MET A 1 38.22 -0.09 29.74
N ALA A 2 38.44 1.04 29.05
CA ALA A 2 38.08 1.19 27.63
C ALA A 2 38.68 0.14 26.69
N PHE A 3 39.96 -0.23 26.86
CA PHE A 3 40.60 -1.26 26.03
C PHE A 3 39.97 -2.65 26.22
N LEU A 4 39.70 -3.05 27.48
CA LEU A 4 39.01 -4.32 27.79
C LEU A 4 37.59 -4.34 27.22
N THR A 5 36.86 -3.22 27.29
CA THR A 5 35.53 -3.08 26.69
C THR A 5 35.60 -3.19 25.16
N LEU A 6 36.54 -2.50 24.50
CA LEU A 6 36.74 -2.58 23.06
C LEU A 6 37.14 -4.00 22.61
N PHE A 7 38.03 -4.64 23.35
CA PHE A 7 38.45 -6.02 23.08
C PHE A 7 37.30 -7.01 23.24
N LEU A 8 36.49 -6.87 24.29
CA LEU A 8 35.29 -7.69 24.51
C LEU A 8 34.27 -7.49 23.38
N VAL A 9 33.99 -6.24 22.99
CA VAL A 9 33.09 -5.92 21.88
C VAL A 9 33.60 -6.51 20.56
N ALA A 10 34.89 -6.34 20.26
CA ALA A 10 35.50 -6.90 19.05
C ALA A 10 35.43 -8.43 19.04
N THR A 11 35.67 -9.08 20.18
CA THR A 11 35.60 -10.55 20.33
C THR A 11 34.16 -11.05 20.15
N CYS A 12 33.18 -10.40 20.77
CA CYS A 12 31.76 -10.74 20.61
C CYS A 12 31.29 -10.55 19.17
N LEU A 13 31.69 -9.46 18.51
CA LEU A 13 31.38 -9.21 17.10
C LEU A 13 32.05 -10.25 16.18
N GLY A 14 33.30 -10.61 16.46
CA GLY A 14 34.02 -11.66 15.73
C GLY A 14 33.38 -13.03 15.88
N ALA A 15 33.00 -13.42 17.11
CA ALA A 15 32.30 -14.67 17.39
C ALA A 15 30.91 -14.70 16.71
N TYR A 16 30.15 -13.61 16.76
CA TYR A 16 28.87 -13.49 16.06
C TYR A 16 29.03 -13.57 14.54
N ALA A 17 30.04 -12.90 13.98
CA ALA A 17 30.36 -12.96 12.55
C ALA A 17 30.69 -14.39 12.11
N LEU A 18 31.52 -15.11 12.88
CA LEU A 18 31.84 -16.52 12.65
C LEU A 18 30.60 -17.41 12.74
N TYR A 19 29.77 -17.22 13.78
CA TYR A 19 28.50 -17.94 13.92
C TYR A 19 27.60 -17.74 12.68
N LYS A 20 27.37 -16.49 12.25
CA LYS A 20 26.56 -16.19 11.06
C LYS A 20 27.18 -16.74 9.78
N TYR A 21 28.51 -16.72 9.66
CA TYR A 21 29.20 -17.33 8.54
C TYR A 21 28.97 -18.85 8.48
N PHE A 22 29.18 -19.57 9.58
CA PHE A 22 28.94 -21.02 9.63
C PHE A 22 27.46 -21.38 9.45
N GLU A 23 26.55 -20.61 10.05
CA GLU A 23 25.11 -20.77 9.84
C GLU A 23 24.74 -20.61 8.36
N SER A 24 25.26 -19.57 7.70
CA SER A 24 25.07 -19.34 6.26
C SER A 24 25.63 -20.48 5.41
N CYS A 25 26.86 -20.93 5.68
CA CYS A 25 27.47 -22.06 4.96
C CYS A 25 26.67 -23.36 5.13
N ARG A 26 26.11 -23.60 6.33
CA ARG A 26 25.28 -24.77 6.61
C ARG A 26 23.94 -24.72 5.88
N LEU A 27 23.26 -23.57 5.92
CA LEU A 27 21.94 -23.38 5.31
C LEU A 27 22.00 -23.32 3.78
N ASN A 28 23.12 -22.88 3.20
CA ASN A 28 23.31 -22.76 1.76
C ASN A 28 24.05 -23.97 1.15
N LYS A 29 24.09 -25.12 1.84
CA LYS A 29 24.69 -26.33 1.27
C LYS A 29 23.82 -26.84 0.12
N VAL A 30 24.32 -26.71 -1.10
CA VAL A 30 23.63 -27.16 -2.30
C VAL A 30 23.72 -28.69 -2.42
N PRO A 31 22.59 -29.41 -2.57
CA PRO A 31 22.58 -30.84 -2.82
C PRO A 31 23.32 -31.22 -4.11
N ALA A 32 23.86 -32.44 -4.15
CA ALA A 32 24.56 -32.95 -5.33
C ALA A 32 23.62 -32.96 -6.55
N GLY A 33 24.09 -32.44 -7.69
CA GLY A 33 23.31 -32.34 -8.93
C GLY A 33 22.55 -31.03 -9.12
N LEU A 34 22.42 -30.21 -8.08
CA LEU A 34 21.77 -28.89 -8.16
C LEU A 34 22.79 -27.75 -8.17
N LYS A 35 22.35 -26.60 -8.67
CA LYS A 35 23.12 -25.34 -8.67
C LYS A 35 22.54 -24.37 -7.64
N GLN A 36 23.38 -23.50 -7.11
CA GLN A 36 22.91 -22.34 -6.35
C GLN A 36 22.22 -21.35 -7.29
N LEU A 37 21.15 -20.69 -6.84
CA LEU A 37 20.59 -19.58 -7.59
C LEU A 37 21.65 -18.49 -7.82
N PRO A 38 21.67 -17.85 -8.99
CA PRO A 38 22.58 -16.74 -9.27
C PRO A 38 22.23 -15.53 -8.39
N GLY A 39 23.14 -14.56 -8.29
CA GLY A 39 22.89 -13.34 -7.51
C GLY A 39 24.16 -12.58 -7.13
N PRO A 40 24.02 -11.36 -6.60
CA PRO A 40 25.15 -10.57 -6.14
C PRO A 40 25.83 -11.23 -4.94
N LYS A 41 27.16 -11.22 -4.94
CA LYS A 41 27.96 -11.81 -3.84
C LYS A 41 27.77 -11.08 -2.52
N GLY A 42 27.56 -9.76 -2.57
CA GLY A 42 27.46 -8.89 -1.40
C GLY A 42 28.73 -8.81 -0.55
N TYR A 43 28.66 -8.05 0.53
CA TYR A 43 29.73 -7.93 1.53
C TYR A 43 29.60 -9.00 2.63
N PRO A 44 30.71 -9.38 3.30
CA PRO A 44 30.64 -10.26 4.47
C PRO A 44 29.65 -9.71 5.52
N ILE A 45 28.86 -10.60 6.12
CA ILE A 45 27.85 -10.34 7.17
C ILE A 45 26.63 -9.54 6.70
N ILE A 46 26.82 -8.35 6.12
CA ILE A 46 25.73 -7.43 5.74
C ILE A 46 25.12 -7.74 4.37
N GLY A 47 25.77 -8.58 3.56
CA GLY A 47 25.30 -8.94 2.23
C GLY A 47 25.25 -7.74 1.29
N SER A 48 24.21 -7.67 0.47
CA SER A 48 24.06 -6.61 -0.54
C SER A 48 23.26 -5.40 -0.04
N ILE A 49 23.06 -5.25 1.28
CA ILE A 49 22.34 -4.09 1.85
C ILE A 49 22.94 -2.75 1.39
N PRO A 50 24.27 -2.54 1.37
CA PRO A 50 24.84 -1.27 0.90
C PRO A 50 24.55 -0.97 -0.57
N ASP A 51 24.26 -1.99 -1.37
CA ASP A 51 23.98 -1.86 -2.80
C ASP A 51 22.51 -1.54 -3.09
N VAL A 52 21.62 -1.67 -2.09
CA VAL A 52 20.19 -1.40 -2.22
C VAL A 52 19.90 0.05 -1.80
N PRO A 53 19.42 0.90 -2.72
CA PRO A 53 19.02 2.26 -2.38
C PRO A 53 17.89 2.28 -1.35
N GLU A 54 17.91 3.27 -0.45
CA GLU A 54 16.84 3.46 0.55
C GLU A 54 15.50 3.81 -0.11
N LYS A 55 15.54 4.58 -1.21
CA LYS A 55 14.38 4.92 -2.02
C LYS A 55 14.37 4.11 -3.31
N ASN A 56 13.21 3.63 -3.72
CA ASN A 56 13.00 2.87 -4.96
C ASN A 56 13.89 1.60 -5.09
N GLY A 57 14.24 0.94 -3.98
CA GLY A 57 15.07 -0.26 -4.00
C GLY A 57 14.56 -1.40 -4.90
N PHE A 58 13.25 -1.44 -5.19
CA PHE A 58 12.66 -2.37 -6.16
C PHE A 58 13.22 -2.24 -7.58
N ILE A 59 13.71 -1.06 -7.97
CA ILE A 59 14.39 -0.86 -9.27
C ILE A 59 15.72 -1.61 -9.27
N LYS A 60 16.49 -1.51 -8.18
CA LYS A 60 17.76 -2.23 -8.04
C LYS A 60 17.56 -3.74 -8.09
N PHE A 61 16.50 -4.25 -7.45
CA PHE A 61 16.12 -5.65 -7.58
C PHE A 61 15.78 -6.00 -9.04
N ALA A 62 15.03 -5.16 -9.75
CA ALA A 62 14.71 -5.43 -11.15
C ALA A 62 15.95 -5.44 -12.07
N ASP A 63 16.92 -4.56 -11.83
CA ASP A 63 18.18 -4.54 -12.57
C ASP A 63 18.99 -5.81 -12.32
N TRP A 64 19.03 -6.31 -11.08
CA TRP A 64 19.63 -7.61 -10.79
C TRP A 64 18.88 -8.77 -11.45
N GLY A 65 17.55 -8.67 -11.65
CA GLY A 65 16.81 -9.64 -12.46
C GLY A 65 17.23 -9.68 -13.93
N LYS A 66 17.65 -8.54 -14.50
CA LYS A 66 18.22 -8.49 -15.86
C LYS A 66 19.63 -9.10 -15.91
N GLU A 67 20.42 -8.92 -14.85
CA GLU A 67 21.80 -9.40 -14.76
C GLU A 67 21.89 -10.91 -14.44
N TYR A 68 21.11 -11.38 -13.47
CA TYR A 68 21.18 -12.74 -12.93
C TYR A 68 20.08 -13.66 -13.46
N GLY A 69 19.11 -13.13 -14.19
CA GLY A 69 18.01 -13.88 -14.78
C GLY A 69 16.71 -13.82 -13.95
N PRO A 70 15.65 -14.52 -14.42
CA PRO A 70 14.27 -14.31 -13.96
C PRO A 70 13.97 -14.84 -12.55
N ILE A 71 14.92 -15.58 -11.96
CA ILE A 71 14.92 -15.99 -10.57
C ILE A 71 16.36 -15.96 -10.05
N TYR A 72 16.59 -15.22 -8.96
CA TYR A 72 17.90 -15.02 -8.37
C TYR A 72 17.79 -14.84 -6.86
N GLN A 73 18.92 -14.93 -6.15
CA GLN A 73 18.97 -14.77 -4.69
C GLN A 73 19.87 -13.63 -4.25
N VAL A 74 19.52 -12.97 -3.15
CA VAL A 74 20.25 -11.86 -2.54
C VAL A 74 20.35 -12.12 -1.05
N ASN A 75 21.57 -12.04 -0.52
CA ASN A 75 21.77 -12.03 0.93
C ASN A 75 21.56 -10.60 1.46
N LEU A 76 20.63 -10.43 2.39
CA LEU A 76 20.41 -9.17 3.12
C LEU A 76 20.59 -9.43 4.63
N ALA A 77 21.72 -9.00 5.19
CA ALA A 77 22.09 -9.20 6.61
C ALA A 77 21.96 -10.66 7.12
N GLY A 78 22.29 -11.63 6.28
CA GLY A 78 22.26 -13.06 6.63
C GLY A 78 20.92 -13.74 6.37
N SER A 79 19.92 -13.04 5.84
CA SER A 79 18.67 -13.63 5.34
C SER A 79 18.77 -13.86 3.83
N ASN A 80 18.33 -15.04 3.37
CA ASN A 80 18.27 -15.35 1.94
C ASN A 80 16.96 -14.82 1.33
N HIS A 81 17.07 -13.90 0.38
CA HIS A 81 15.94 -13.33 -0.35
C HIS A 81 15.96 -13.82 -1.79
N VAL A 82 14.95 -14.56 -2.21
CA VAL A 82 14.77 -15.02 -3.58
C VAL A 82 13.82 -14.07 -4.29
N TRP A 83 14.24 -13.53 -5.42
CA TRP A 83 13.48 -12.56 -6.21
C TRP A 83 13.06 -13.21 -7.52
N ILE A 84 11.80 -13.03 -7.89
CA ILE A 84 11.19 -13.60 -9.10
C ILE A 84 10.69 -12.46 -9.97
N SER A 85 11.22 -12.31 -11.18
CA SER A 85 10.82 -11.26 -12.14
C SER A 85 9.99 -11.79 -13.31
N SER A 86 9.65 -13.09 -13.33
CA SER A 86 8.77 -13.71 -14.33
C SER A 86 7.44 -14.14 -13.72
N GLU A 87 6.32 -13.76 -14.34
CA GLU A 87 4.98 -14.17 -13.92
C GLU A 87 4.81 -15.70 -13.93
N ALA A 88 5.37 -16.37 -14.95
CA ALA A 88 5.30 -17.84 -15.07
C ALA A 88 5.99 -18.55 -13.90
N ILE A 89 7.19 -18.09 -13.52
CA ILE A 89 7.93 -18.64 -12.37
C ILE A 89 7.16 -18.33 -11.07
N ALA A 90 6.64 -17.11 -10.91
CA ALA A 90 5.86 -16.74 -9.73
C ALA A 90 4.61 -17.63 -9.62
N HIS A 91 3.92 -17.91 -10.72
CA HIS A 91 2.79 -18.83 -10.75
C HIS A 91 3.18 -20.27 -10.40
N ASP A 92 4.28 -20.79 -10.96
CA ASP A 92 4.75 -22.14 -10.67
C ASP A 92 5.07 -22.34 -9.18
N LEU A 93 5.80 -21.39 -8.58
CA LEU A 93 6.24 -21.51 -7.20
C LEU A 93 5.14 -21.10 -6.20
N LEU A 94 4.52 -19.93 -6.40
CA LEU A 94 3.62 -19.34 -5.41
C LEU A 94 2.17 -19.83 -5.54
N SER A 95 1.74 -20.26 -6.74
CA SER A 95 0.41 -20.85 -6.95
C SER A 95 0.44 -22.38 -6.96
N LYS A 96 1.19 -23.02 -7.86
CA LYS A 96 1.16 -24.49 -7.99
C LYS A 96 1.81 -25.17 -6.79
N LYS A 97 2.94 -24.65 -6.29
CA LYS A 97 3.62 -25.13 -5.07
C LYS A 97 3.21 -24.37 -3.80
N ALA A 98 2.00 -23.80 -3.76
CA ALA A 98 1.50 -23.02 -2.62
C ALA A 98 1.53 -23.76 -1.26
N ALA A 99 1.66 -25.09 -1.21
CA ALA A 99 1.75 -25.83 0.05
C ALA A 99 2.99 -25.45 0.86
N ILE A 100 4.12 -25.18 0.17
CA ILE A 100 5.40 -24.88 0.78
C ILE A 100 5.82 -23.41 0.64
N TYR A 101 5.29 -22.67 -0.34
CA TYR A 101 5.58 -21.24 -0.60
C TYR A 101 4.56 -20.26 -0.02
N SER A 102 3.43 -20.70 0.56
CA SER A 102 2.42 -19.78 1.09
C SER A 102 2.60 -19.42 2.55
N ASP A 103 3.79 -19.54 3.15
CA ASP A 103 4.02 -19.06 4.52
C ASP A 103 4.51 -17.60 4.51
N ARG A 104 4.67 -16.98 5.68
CA ARG A 104 5.13 -15.59 5.85
C ARG A 104 6.39 -15.50 6.71
N PRO A 105 7.35 -14.64 6.35
CA PRO A 105 8.54 -14.43 7.18
C PRO A 105 8.15 -13.73 8.49
N HIS A 106 8.95 -13.96 9.52
CA HIS A 106 8.84 -13.19 10.76
C HIS A 106 9.33 -11.76 10.53
N ILE A 107 8.62 -10.78 11.09
CA ILE A 107 8.97 -9.36 11.05
C ILE A 107 9.45 -8.94 12.45
N PRO A 108 10.76 -8.79 12.66
CA PRO A 108 11.31 -8.52 13.99
C PRO A 108 10.80 -7.23 14.62
N ALA A 109 10.49 -6.20 13.84
CA ALA A 109 10.07 -4.91 14.36
C ALA A 109 8.69 -4.90 15.04
N LEU A 110 7.88 -5.95 14.90
CA LEU A 110 6.57 -6.04 15.53
C LEU A 110 6.69 -6.67 16.93
N ILE A 111 5.98 -6.12 17.91
CA ILE A 111 6.05 -6.62 19.29
C ILE A 111 5.26 -7.92 19.48
N ASP A 112 4.14 -8.05 18.77
CA ASP A 112 3.36 -9.28 18.68
C ASP A 112 3.77 -10.02 17.40
N ASP A 113 4.11 -11.31 17.49
CA ASP A 113 4.60 -12.08 16.32
C ASP A 113 3.53 -12.09 15.22
N ASN A 114 3.88 -11.50 14.06
CA ASN A 114 3.00 -11.36 12.91
C ASN A 114 2.48 -12.71 12.40
N ARG A 115 3.16 -13.81 12.72
CA ARG A 115 2.83 -15.14 12.21
C ARG A 115 1.73 -15.82 13.00
N THR A 116 1.64 -15.55 14.30
CA THR A 116 0.83 -16.34 15.24
C THR A 116 -0.16 -15.52 16.06
N SER A 117 0.01 -14.20 16.17
CA SER A 117 -0.82 -13.36 17.05
C SER A 117 -2.30 -13.23 16.65
N GLY A 118 -2.67 -13.64 15.43
CA GLY A 118 -4.01 -13.42 14.88
C GLY A 118 -4.30 -11.96 14.54
N GLN A 119 -3.30 -11.07 14.55
CA GLN A 119 -3.55 -9.63 14.38
C GLN A 119 -3.39 -9.15 12.94
N TYR A 120 -2.51 -9.77 12.14
CA TYR A 120 -2.06 -9.19 10.87
C TYR A 120 -2.38 -10.11 9.68
N LEU A 121 -3.65 -10.29 9.31
CA LEU A 121 -4.08 -11.25 8.27
C LEU A 121 -3.15 -11.37 7.04
N PRO A 122 -2.71 -10.27 6.39
CA PRO A 122 -1.84 -10.37 5.22
C PRO A 122 -0.46 -11.00 5.51
N LEU A 123 -0.02 -10.95 6.76
CA LEU A 123 1.31 -11.31 7.28
C LEU A 123 1.28 -12.55 8.19
N LEU A 124 0.11 -13.14 8.46
CA LEU A 124 -0.03 -14.38 9.25
C LEU A 124 0.63 -15.56 8.54
N SER A 125 1.26 -16.43 9.33
CA SER A 125 1.72 -17.73 8.86
C SER A 125 0.54 -18.64 8.50
N ARG A 126 0.80 -19.70 7.75
CA ARG A 126 -0.25 -20.67 7.40
C ARG A 126 -0.64 -21.51 8.62
N ASN A 127 -1.62 -21.05 9.36
CA ASN A 127 -2.18 -21.71 10.54
C ASN A 127 -3.72 -21.61 10.57
N GLU A 128 -4.33 -22.07 11.66
CA GLU A 128 -5.78 -21.99 11.85
C GLU A 128 -6.27 -20.53 11.86
N GLY A 129 -5.51 -19.61 12.48
CA GLY A 129 -5.75 -18.16 12.49
C GLY A 129 -5.88 -17.55 11.11
N HIS A 130 -4.91 -17.81 10.26
CA HIS A 130 -4.97 -17.38 8.87
C HIS A 130 -6.19 -17.97 8.14
N THR A 131 -6.49 -19.26 8.37
CA THR A 131 -7.58 -19.96 7.68
C THR A 131 -8.95 -19.40 8.06
N ARG A 132 -9.22 -19.22 9.36
CA ARG A 132 -10.49 -18.67 9.84
C ARG A 132 -10.70 -17.22 9.42
N GLN A 133 -9.65 -16.40 9.49
CA GLN A 133 -9.73 -15.00 9.07
C GLN A 133 -9.93 -14.87 7.56
N ARG A 134 -9.27 -15.70 6.74
CA ARG A 134 -9.57 -15.74 5.29
C ARG A 134 -10.98 -16.22 5.00
N LYS A 135 -11.50 -17.20 5.74
CA LYS A 135 -12.90 -17.66 5.59
C LYS A 135 -13.86 -16.50 5.87
N PHE A 136 -13.64 -15.76 6.95
CA PHE A 136 -14.41 -14.56 7.27
C PHE A 136 -14.27 -13.49 6.18
N ALA A 137 -13.04 -13.20 5.73
CA ALA A 137 -12.75 -12.27 4.64
C ALA A 137 -13.56 -12.60 3.36
N ASN A 138 -13.57 -13.86 2.94
CA ASN A 138 -14.35 -14.28 1.77
C ASN A 138 -15.85 -14.00 1.93
N VAL A 139 -16.40 -14.22 3.13
CA VAL A 139 -17.82 -13.93 3.40
C VAL A 139 -18.07 -12.43 3.31
N ILE A 140 -17.31 -11.60 4.02
CA ILE A 140 -17.56 -10.15 4.01
C ILE A 140 -17.37 -9.56 2.61
N MET A 141 -16.38 -10.00 1.84
CA MET A 141 -16.15 -9.49 0.49
C MET A 141 -17.30 -9.86 -0.45
N ARG A 142 -17.78 -11.12 -0.41
CA ARG A 142 -18.90 -11.58 -1.23
C ARG A 142 -20.21 -10.87 -0.87
N GLU A 143 -20.53 -10.73 0.42
CA GLU A 143 -21.76 -10.06 0.85
C GLU A 143 -21.72 -8.56 0.50
N SER A 144 -20.57 -7.92 0.69
CA SER A 144 -20.34 -6.55 0.27
C SER A 144 -20.54 -6.41 -1.26
N GLU A 145 -19.96 -7.30 -2.07
CA GLU A 145 -20.05 -7.24 -3.54
C GLU A 145 -21.48 -7.46 -4.03
N LYS A 146 -22.20 -8.43 -3.43
CA LYS A 146 -23.61 -8.69 -3.74
C LYS A 146 -24.50 -7.48 -3.42
N ALA A 147 -24.13 -6.69 -2.42
CA ALA A 147 -24.79 -5.43 -2.10
C ALA A 147 -24.21 -4.22 -2.87
N THR A 148 -23.33 -4.47 -3.85
CA THR A 148 -22.66 -3.44 -4.67
C THR A 148 -21.90 -2.43 -3.81
N PHE A 149 -21.41 -2.88 -2.66
CA PHE A 149 -20.74 -2.08 -1.63
C PHE A 149 -21.60 -0.94 -1.06
N HIS A 150 -22.92 -1.15 -1.02
CA HIS A 150 -23.89 -0.23 -0.42
C HIS A 150 -23.84 1.19 -1.01
N ARG A 151 -23.33 1.34 -2.24
CA ARG A 151 -23.11 2.62 -2.92
C ARG A 151 -22.20 3.59 -2.16
N TYR A 152 -21.37 3.08 -1.23
CA TYR A 152 -20.43 3.90 -0.48
C TYR A 152 -19.38 4.61 -1.36
N PRO A 153 -18.80 3.98 -2.41
CA PRO A 153 -17.90 4.67 -3.32
C PRO A 153 -18.57 5.87 -3.99
N GLU A 154 -19.79 5.74 -4.48
CA GLU A 154 -20.50 6.86 -5.13
C GLU A 154 -20.88 7.97 -4.16
N LEU A 155 -21.25 7.59 -2.93
CA LEU A 155 -21.53 8.54 -1.87
C LEU A 155 -20.30 9.38 -1.54
N GLU A 156 -19.16 8.73 -1.29
CA GLU A 156 -17.93 9.42 -0.90
C GLU A 156 -17.24 10.12 -2.10
N ALA A 157 -17.53 9.71 -3.33
CA ALA A 157 -17.04 10.39 -4.53
C ALA A 157 -17.60 11.82 -4.62
N LYS A 158 -18.88 12.03 -4.31
CA LYS A 158 -19.48 13.38 -4.27
C LYS A 158 -18.74 14.31 -3.31
N ARG A 159 -18.43 13.81 -2.11
CA ARG A 159 -17.65 14.54 -1.10
C ARG A 159 -16.22 14.82 -1.58
N MET A 160 -15.54 13.82 -2.16
CA MET A 160 -14.21 13.98 -2.73
C MET A 160 -14.19 15.06 -3.81
N LEU A 161 -15.17 15.08 -4.72
CA LEU A 161 -15.24 16.08 -5.78
C LEU A 161 -15.44 17.50 -5.24
N VAL A 162 -16.27 17.69 -4.20
CA VAL A 162 -16.41 19.00 -3.53
C VAL A 162 -15.10 19.42 -2.86
N GLU A 163 -14.42 18.50 -2.16
CA GLU A 163 -13.11 18.77 -1.55
C GLU A 163 -12.08 19.19 -2.61
N LEU A 164 -12.08 18.55 -3.79
CA LEU A 164 -11.19 18.90 -4.90
C LEU A 164 -11.57 20.24 -5.57
N LEU A 165 -12.86 20.60 -5.62
CA LEU A 165 -13.29 21.92 -6.11
C LEU A 165 -12.81 23.05 -5.19
N GLU A 166 -12.77 22.79 -3.89
CA GLU A 166 -12.42 23.78 -2.86
C GLU A 166 -10.91 23.85 -2.64
N GLU A 167 -10.24 22.72 -2.45
CA GLU A 167 -8.81 22.60 -2.18
C GLU A 167 -8.11 21.67 -3.20
N PRO A 168 -8.03 22.04 -4.50
CA PRO A 168 -7.40 21.20 -5.53
C PRO A 168 -5.92 20.90 -5.23
N ASP A 169 -5.21 21.80 -4.54
CA ASP A 169 -3.82 21.59 -4.14
C ASP A 169 -3.66 20.50 -3.06
N GLN A 170 -4.75 20.09 -2.39
CA GLN A 170 -4.78 19.02 -1.38
C GLN A 170 -5.30 17.70 -1.95
N TYR A 171 -5.17 17.49 -3.28
CA TYR A 171 -5.71 16.31 -3.96
C TYR A 171 -5.28 15.00 -3.31
N ASN A 172 -4.01 14.85 -2.94
CA ASN A 172 -3.48 13.65 -2.28
C ASN A 172 -4.28 13.28 -1.03
N HIS A 173 -4.61 14.27 -0.19
CA HIS A 173 -5.42 14.08 1.01
C HIS A 173 -6.87 13.74 0.63
N ALA A 174 -7.46 14.44 -0.34
CA ALA A 174 -8.83 14.16 -0.79
C ALA A 174 -8.98 12.73 -1.33
N LEU A 175 -8.03 12.25 -2.14
CA LEU A 175 -8.01 10.91 -2.72
C LEU A 175 -7.82 9.82 -1.66
N GLU A 176 -6.94 10.03 -0.69
CA GLU A 176 -6.79 9.09 0.44
C GLU A 176 -8.01 9.11 1.37
N SER A 177 -8.56 10.29 1.66
CA SER A 177 -9.76 10.44 2.48
C SER A 177 -10.96 9.77 1.82
N PHE A 178 -11.10 9.87 0.50
CA PHE A 178 -12.12 9.14 -0.25
C PHE A 178 -12.08 7.64 0.06
N ILE A 179 -10.95 6.99 -0.20
CA ILE A 179 -10.77 5.55 0.02
C ILE A 179 -10.91 5.17 1.49
N ALA A 180 -10.32 5.96 2.39
CA ALA A 180 -10.39 5.68 3.82
C ALA A 180 -11.82 5.83 4.37
N ARG A 181 -12.63 6.75 3.83
CA ARG A 181 -14.05 6.88 4.19
C ARG A 181 -14.89 5.73 3.66
N VAL A 182 -14.71 5.33 2.40
CA VAL A 182 -15.36 4.14 1.84
C VAL A 182 -15.02 2.90 2.69
N THR A 183 -13.74 2.69 2.96
CA THR A 183 -13.27 1.54 3.73
C THR A 183 -13.78 1.58 5.18
N SER A 184 -13.83 2.76 5.82
CA SER A 184 -14.37 2.90 7.17
C SER A 184 -15.86 2.56 7.23
N ARG A 185 -16.63 2.94 6.19
CA ARG A 185 -18.04 2.55 6.07
C ARG A 185 -18.22 1.06 5.88
N LEU A 186 -17.41 0.44 5.02
CA LEU A 186 -17.43 -1.02 4.85
C LEU A 186 -17.06 -1.73 6.15
N ALA A 187 -16.03 -1.26 6.87
CA ALA A 187 -15.57 -1.89 8.10
C ALA A 187 -16.55 -1.71 9.27
N TRP A 188 -17.04 -0.49 9.51
CA TRP A 188 -17.77 -0.13 10.72
C TRP A 188 -19.09 0.61 10.49
N GLY A 189 -19.50 0.84 9.25
CA GLY A 189 -20.75 1.54 8.89
C GLY A 189 -20.63 3.07 8.85
N HIS A 190 -19.48 3.62 9.24
CA HIS A 190 -19.27 5.04 9.50
C HIS A 190 -17.99 5.56 8.83
N ALA A 191 -17.98 6.81 8.39
CA ALA A 191 -16.85 7.41 7.67
C ALA A 191 -15.87 8.16 8.59
N GLU A 192 -16.27 8.44 9.83
CA GLU A 192 -15.57 9.34 10.75
C GLU A 192 -14.16 8.86 11.07
N ALA A 193 -13.95 7.54 11.12
CA ALA A 193 -12.67 6.93 11.49
C ALA A 193 -11.59 7.02 10.39
N SER A 194 -11.91 7.59 9.23
CA SER A 194 -11.03 7.61 8.05
C SER A 194 -9.65 8.24 8.29
N ASP A 195 -9.57 9.36 9.01
CA ASP A 195 -8.26 10.00 9.31
C ASP A 195 -7.40 9.16 10.24
N GLU A 196 -8.01 8.57 11.25
CA GLU A 196 -7.32 7.68 12.20
C GLU A 196 -6.87 6.39 11.51
N LEU A 197 -7.72 5.84 10.65
CA LEU A 197 -7.42 4.66 9.86
C LEU A 197 -6.21 4.88 8.94
N LYS A 198 -6.14 6.01 8.24
CA LYS A 198 -4.97 6.38 7.42
C LYS A 198 -3.71 6.46 8.26
N GLN A 199 -3.80 7.03 9.46
CA GLN A 199 -2.64 7.15 10.35
C GLN A 199 -2.15 5.78 10.83
N ARG A 200 -3.06 4.90 11.27
CA ARG A 200 -2.74 3.52 11.64
C ARG A 200 -2.11 2.75 10.49
N ALA A 201 -2.64 2.92 9.27
CA ALA A 201 -2.07 2.30 8.08
C ALA A 201 -0.63 2.77 7.82
N ARG A 202 -0.33 4.08 7.90
CA ARG A 202 1.03 4.60 7.72
C ARG A 202 2.00 4.08 8.76
N GLU A 203 1.61 4.13 10.04
CA GLU A 203 2.46 3.66 11.12
C GLU A 203 2.77 2.17 10.98
N LEU A 204 1.77 1.34 10.67
CA LEU A 204 2.02 -0.08 10.42
C LEU A 204 2.98 -0.29 9.25
N LEU A 205 2.80 0.43 8.13
CA LEU A 205 3.68 0.35 6.96
C LEU A 205 5.15 0.67 7.26
N VAL A 206 5.42 1.60 8.19
CA VAL A 206 6.78 1.87 8.67
C VAL A 206 7.36 0.64 9.39
N GLY A 207 6.58 0.01 10.27
CA GLY A 207 6.99 -1.17 11.04
C GLY A 207 7.24 -2.42 10.18
N VAL A 208 6.36 -2.67 9.19
CA VAL A 208 6.42 -3.88 8.35
C VAL A 208 7.33 -3.73 7.14
N SER A 209 7.78 -2.51 6.82
CA SER A 209 8.72 -2.29 5.72
C SER A 209 10.09 -2.94 6.04
N PRO A 210 10.62 -3.81 5.16
CA PRO A 210 11.94 -4.40 5.34
C PRO A 210 13.07 -3.37 5.44
N THR A 211 12.91 -2.22 4.77
CA THR A 211 13.89 -1.13 4.74
C THR A 211 13.59 -0.03 5.76
N GLY A 212 12.34 0.08 6.24
CA GLY A 212 11.86 1.18 7.08
C GLY A 212 12.22 1.07 8.56
N ALA A 213 11.86 -0.03 9.23
CA ALA A 213 12.10 -0.17 10.67
C ALA A 213 13.50 -0.70 10.98
N LEU A 214 14.28 0.04 11.77
CA LEU A 214 15.63 -0.37 12.16
C LEU A 214 15.70 -1.78 12.80
N PRO A 215 14.73 -2.21 13.64
CA PRO A 215 14.75 -3.57 14.19
C PRO A 215 14.60 -4.68 13.15
N ASN A 216 14.06 -4.42 11.96
CA ASN A 216 14.06 -5.42 10.88
C ASN A 216 15.47 -5.72 10.37
N LYS A 217 16.40 -4.74 10.48
CA LYS A 217 17.82 -4.89 10.12
C LYS A 217 18.66 -5.36 11.30
N LEU A 218 18.31 -4.91 12.52
CA LEU A 218 19.02 -5.21 13.76
C LEU A 218 18.03 -5.78 14.81
N PRO A 219 17.64 -7.07 14.68
CA PRO A 219 16.59 -7.67 15.52
C PRO A 219 16.88 -7.63 17.02
N PHE A 220 18.16 -7.63 17.43
CA PHE A 220 18.54 -7.58 18.85
C PHE A 220 18.04 -6.32 19.56
N LEU A 221 17.72 -5.24 18.83
CA LEU A 221 17.12 -4.03 19.41
C LEU A 221 15.77 -4.30 20.08
N MET A 222 15.06 -5.37 19.71
CA MET A 222 13.79 -5.75 20.33
C MET A 222 13.97 -6.48 21.67
N ALA A 223 15.17 -7.04 21.92
CA ALA A 223 15.51 -7.67 23.19
C ALA A 223 15.91 -6.67 24.28
N LEU A 224 16.32 -5.45 23.89
CA LEU A 224 16.73 -4.42 24.83
C LEU A 224 15.53 -3.87 25.65
N PRO A 225 15.77 -3.32 26.85
CA PRO A 225 14.76 -2.56 27.59
C PRO A 225 14.22 -1.38 26.78
N ASP A 226 12.94 -1.01 27.00
CA ASP A 226 12.24 0.03 26.22
C ASP A 226 12.99 1.38 26.21
N TRP A 227 13.66 1.74 27.30
CA TRP A 227 14.43 2.99 27.41
C TRP A 227 15.74 3.00 26.58
N MET A 228 16.26 1.81 26.23
CA MET A 228 17.45 1.65 25.37
C MET A 228 17.09 1.44 23.89
N SER A 229 15.83 1.10 23.60
CA SER A 229 15.34 0.83 22.25
C SER A 229 14.14 1.70 21.93
N PRO A 230 14.38 2.95 21.44
CA PRO A 230 13.31 3.85 21.02
C PRO A 230 12.36 3.22 19.99
N ALA A 231 12.87 2.37 19.10
CA ALA A 231 12.08 1.66 18.11
C ALA A 231 11.09 0.66 18.74
N LYS A 232 11.53 -0.11 19.74
CA LYS A 232 10.64 -1.00 20.52
C LYS A 232 9.59 -0.20 21.30
N ALA A 233 10.01 0.88 21.94
CA ALA A 233 9.09 1.75 22.69
C ALA A 233 8.04 2.38 21.77
N TRP A 234 8.43 2.80 20.55
CA TRP A 234 7.52 3.31 19.53
C TRP A 234 6.54 2.23 19.07
N GLU A 235 7.02 1.03 18.74
CA GLU A 235 6.15 -0.07 18.30
C GLU A 235 5.12 -0.45 19.38
N LYS A 236 5.55 -0.51 20.65
CA LYS A 236 4.64 -0.80 21.77
C LYS A 236 3.52 0.23 21.88
N ARG A 237 3.81 1.51 21.63
CA ARG A 237 2.80 2.57 21.59
C ARG A 237 1.90 2.40 20.37
N ARG A 238 2.46 2.17 19.18
CA ARG A 238 1.70 1.93 17.94
C ARG A 238 0.71 0.78 18.11
N ALA A 239 1.19 -0.39 18.53
CA ALA A 239 0.39 -1.59 18.71
C ALA A 239 -0.73 -1.39 19.75
N LYS A 240 -0.44 -0.66 20.85
CA LYS A 240 -1.46 -0.29 21.83
C LYS A 240 -2.54 0.60 21.21
N THR A 241 -2.15 1.67 20.52
CA THR A 241 -3.12 2.63 19.94
C THR A 241 -3.94 1.98 18.84
N GLU A 242 -3.36 1.12 18.00
CA GLU A 242 -4.07 0.32 17.00
C GLU A 242 -5.08 -0.64 17.63
N ARG A 243 -4.66 -1.38 18.66
CA ARG A 243 -5.57 -2.27 19.40
C ARG A 243 -6.76 -1.51 19.97
N THR A 244 -6.49 -0.39 20.67
CA THR A 244 -7.56 0.43 21.24
C THR A 244 -8.47 0.96 20.13
N PHE A 245 -7.91 1.42 19.01
CA PHE A 245 -8.67 1.88 17.86
C PHE A 245 -9.68 0.85 17.36
N PHE A 246 -9.24 -0.37 17.08
CA PHE A 246 -10.13 -1.43 16.61
C PHE A 246 -11.19 -1.83 17.63
N GLN A 247 -10.83 -1.93 18.91
CA GLN A 247 -11.78 -2.29 19.97
C GLN A 247 -12.87 -1.24 20.13
N THR A 248 -12.54 0.04 20.12
CA THR A 248 -13.56 1.09 20.22
C THR A 248 -14.44 1.15 18.98
N MET A 249 -13.88 0.95 17.78
CA MET A 249 -14.69 0.90 16.57
C MET A 249 -15.65 -0.30 16.61
N GLN A 250 -15.22 -1.44 17.14
CA GLN A 250 -16.11 -2.56 17.44
C GLN A 250 -17.20 -2.16 18.44
N SER A 251 -16.83 -1.57 19.58
CA SER A 251 -17.80 -1.15 20.61
C SER A 251 -18.79 -0.10 20.11
N GLN A 252 -18.41 0.74 19.15
CA GLN A 252 -19.36 1.65 18.49
C GLN A 252 -20.41 0.86 17.72
N VAL A 253 -20.00 -0.13 16.93
CA VAL A 253 -20.95 -0.96 16.17
C VAL A 253 -21.84 -1.78 17.11
N GLU A 254 -21.31 -2.29 18.22
CA GLU A 254 -22.11 -2.96 19.26
C GLU A 254 -23.21 -2.04 19.81
N ARG A 255 -22.88 -0.79 20.14
CA ARG A 255 -23.88 0.21 20.57
C ARG A 255 -24.92 0.46 19.48
N ASP A 256 -24.49 0.66 18.24
CA ASP A 256 -25.41 0.91 17.13
C ASP A 256 -26.36 -0.29 16.89
N ILE A 257 -25.91 -1.52 17.14
CA ILE A 257 -26.76 -2.73 17.06
C ILE A 257 -27.80 -2.71 18.17
N GLN A 258 -27.41 -2.38 19.41
CA GLN A 258 -28.31 -2.27 20.56
C GLN A 258 -29.38 -1.18 20.33
N GLU A 259 -28.97 -0.05 19.77
CA GLU A 259 -29.85 1.07 19.41
C GLU A 259 -30.67 0.83 18.14
N LYS A 260 -30.44 -0.28 17.43
CA LYS A 260 -31.06 -0.64 16.13
C LYS A 260 -30.80 0.38 15.02
N THR A 261 -29.67 1.07 15.09
CA THR A 261 -29.20 2.09 14.13
C THR A 261 -28.03 1.63 13.27
N ALA A 262 -27.42 0.47 13.57
CA ALA A 262 -26.21 -0.02 12.90
C ALA A 262 -26.36 -0.14 11.36
N PRO A 263 -25.58 0.62 10.58
CA PRO A 263 -25.50 0.43 9.13
C PRO A 263 -24.93 -0.94 8.76
N ALA A 264 -25.07 -1.35 7.50
CA ALA A 264 -24.40 -2.55 7.02
C ALA A 264 -22.86 -2.38 7.08
N SER A 265 -22.17 -3.33 7.68
CA SER A 265 -20.70 -3.31 7.80
C SER A 265 -20.14 -4.70 8.06
N TRP A 266 -18.84 -4.87 7.83
CA TRP A 266 -18.09 -6.08 8.12
C TRP A 266 -18.12 -6.39 9.62
N MET A 267 -17.97 -5.37 10.47
CA MET A 267 -18.07 -5.54 11.92
C MET A 267 -19.47 -5.95 12.35
N LYS A 268 -20.53 -5.34 11.79
CA LYS A 268 -21.90 -5.78 12.06
C LYS A 268 -22.11 -7.24 11.67
N THR A 269 -21.56 -7.64 10.52
CA THR A 269 -21.61 -9.03 10.04
C THR A 269 -20.92 -9.97 11.02
N PHE A 270 -19.73 -9.60 11.50
CA PHE A 270 -18.99 -10.35 12.51
C PHE A 270 -19.80 -10.51 13.82
N LEU A 271 -20.31 -9.41 14.35
CA LEU A 271 -21.04 -9.37 15.62
C LEU A 271 -22.36 -10.14 15.57
N ILE A 272 -23.11 -10.07 14.45
CA ILE A 272 -24.38 -10.80 14.30
C ILE A 272 -24.15 -12.29 14.09
N GLN A 273 -23.15 -12.67 13.28
CA GLN A 273 -22.90 -14.07 12.97
C GLN A 273 -22.16 -14.81 14.10
N GLY A 274 -21.49 -14.07 14.98
CA GLY A 274 -20.78 -14.58 16.14
C GLY A 274 -19.38 -15.11 15.82
N ALA A 275 -18.45 -14.86 16.74
CA ALA A 275 -17.05 -15.32 16.67
C ALA A 275 -16.93 -16.84 16.44
N SER A 276 -17.81 -17.63 17.09
CA SER A 276 -17.80 -19.09 17.03
C SER A 276 -18.09 -19.66 15.64
N LYS A 277 -18.91 -18.98 14.81
CA LYS A 277 -19.23 -19.43 13.44
C LYS A 277 -17.99 -19.58 12.56
N PHE A 278 -17.02 -18.70 12.78
CA PHE A 278 -15.77 -18.68 12.03
C PHE A 278 -14.61 -19.30 12.81
N GLY A 279 -14.80 -19.62 14.10
CA GLY A 279 -13.78 -20.21 14.97
C GLY A 279 -12.77 -19.20 15.51
N PHE A 280 -13.17 -17.93 15.66
CA PHE A 280 -12.32 -16.91 16.28
C PHE A 280 -12.10 -17.22 17.76
N GLU A 281 -10.86 -17.08 18.23
CA GLU A 281 -10.47 -17.43 19.61
C GLU A 281 -10.82 -16.31 20.61
N SER A 282 -10.96 -15.08 20.12
CA SER A 282 -11.32 -13.92 20.95
C SER A 282 -12.03 -12.84 20.13
N GLU A 283 -12.75 -11.95 20.80
CA GLU A 283 -13.32 -10.75 20.18
C GLU A 283 -12.23 -9.83 19.62
N VAL A 284 -11.08 -9.74 20.30
CA VAL A 284 -9.94 -8.94 19.84
C VAL A 284 -9.44 -9.43 18.48
N GLU A 285 -9.39 -10.75 18.26
CA GLU A 285 -9.03 -11.30 16.96
C GLU A 285 -10.03 -10.87 15.86
N GLY A 286 -11.33 -10.84 16.18
CA GLY A 286 -12.36 -10.32 15.29
C GLY A 286 -12.19 -8.83 14.97
N ALA A 287 -11.88 -8.03 16.00
CA ALA A 287 -11.56 -6.60 15.85
C ALA A 287 -10.41 -6.38 14.86
N TYR A 288 -9.32 -7.15 15.01
CA TYR A 288 -8.18 -7.13 14.08
C TYR A 288 -8.54 -7.66 12.70
N ALA A 289 -9.35 -8.72 12.60
CA ALA A 289 -9.77 -9.25 11.31
C ALA A 289 -10.50 -8.19 10.48
N VAL A 290 -11.39 -7.40 11.07
CA VAL A 290 -12.04 -6.27 10.38
C VAL A 290 -11.06 -5.10 10.19
N GLY A 291 -10.36 -4.72 11.25
CA GLY A 291 -9.46 -3.56 11.27
C GLY A 291 -8.32 -3.66 10.25
N MET A 292 -7.75 -4.85 10.03
CA MET A 292 -6.70 -5.09 9.05
C MET A 292 -7.19 -4.99 7.60
N HIS A 293 -8.44 -5.38 7.31
CA HIS A 293 -9.03 -5.07 6.00
C HIS A 293 -9.19 -3.55 5.83
N GLY A 294 -9.57 -2.87 6.92
CA GLY A 294 -9.56 -1.41 7.01
C GLY A 294 -8.21 -0.80 6.61
N ILE A 295 -7.15 -1.21 7.30
CA ILE A 295 -5.79 -0.71 7.05
C ILE A 295 -5.33 -0.99 5.63
N ALA A 296 -5.56 -2.21 5.12
CA ALA A 296 -5.14 -2.61 3.78
C ALA A 296 -5.81 -1.74 2.70
N GLY A 297 -7.10 -1.44 2.85
CA GLY A 297 -7.86 -0.62 1.91
C GLY A 297 -7.50 0.87 1.98
N ALA A 298 -7.17 1.40 3.16
CA ALA A 298 -7.13 2.84 3.42
C ALA A 298 -6.13 3.68 2.59
N LEU A 299 -5.04 3.08 2.08
CA LEU A 299 -3.99 3.80 1.35
C LEU A 299 -3.63 3.19 -0.01
N THR A 300 -3.72 1.86 -0.14
CA THR A 300 -3.22 1.14 -1.32
C THR A 300 -3.97 1.52 -2.60
N ILE A 301 -5.27 1.81 -2.49
CA ILE A 301 -6.14 2.19 -3.62
C ILE A 301 -5.95 3.67 -4.01
N ALA A 302 -5.55 4.53 -3.06
CA ALA A 302 -5.29 5.94 -3.36
C ALA A 302 -4.04 6.16 -4.22
N ALA A 303 -3.05 5.25 -4.16
CA ALA A 303 -1.81 5.36 -4.93
C ALA A 303 -2.05 5.31 -6.46
N PRO A 304 -2.86 4.38 -7.03
CA PRO A 304 -3.24 4.43 -8.43
C PRO A 304 -4.06 5.69 -8.80
N MET A 305 -4.91 6.22 -7.92
CA MET A 305 -5.64 7.47 -8.17
C MET A 305 -4.70 8.68 -8.26
N GLN A 306 -3.66 8.73 -7.42
CA GLN A 306 -2.62 9.77 -7.52
C GLN A 306 -1.76 9.58 -8.77
N SER A 307 -1.48 8.33 -9.14
CA SER A 307 -0.81 7.97 -10.39
C SER A 307 -1.67 8.33 -11.61
N PHE A 308 -3.00 8.33 -11.51
CA PHE A 308 -3.89 8.82 -12.57
C PHE A 308 -3.66 10.31 -12.84
N CYS A 309 -3.67 11.14 -11.79
CA CYS A 309 -3.36 12.55 -11.94
C CYS A 309 -2.00 12.75 -12.62
N LEU A 310 -0.98 11.99 -12.21
CA LEU A 310 0.37 12.05 -12.78
C LEU A 310 0.38 11.60 -14.25
N ALA A 311 -0.28 10.50 -14.57
CA ALA A 311 -0.38 9.96 -15.92
C ALA A 311 -1.03 10.97 -16.87
N MET A 312 -2.09 11.66 -16.44
CA MET A 312 -2.76 12.67 -17.27
C MET A 312 -1.88 13.89 -17.57
N LEU A 313 -0.83 14.16 -16.77
CA LEU A 313 0.15 15.20 -17.08
C LEU A 313 1.17 14.76 -18.13
N HIS A 314 1.59 13.50 -18.07
CA HIS A 314 2.63 12.96 -18.95
C HIS A 314 2.08 12.39 -20.26
N TYR A 315 0.82 11.94 -20.24
CA TYR A 315 0.11 11.32 -21.35
C TYR A 315 -1.28 11.97 -21.53
N PRO A 316 -1.33 13.28 -21.82
CA PRO A 316 -2.57 14.05 -21.84
C PRO A 316 -3.55 13.59 -22.92
N GLN A 317 -3.09 12.86 -23.94
CA GLN A 317 -3.93 12.34 -25.03
C GLN A 317 -5.03 11.38 -24.56
N TYR A 318 -4.86 10.72 -23.40
CA TYR A 318 -5.84 9.74 -22.92
C TYR A 318 -7.00 10.37 -22.14
N LEU A 319 -6.83 11.58 -21.60
CA LEU A 319 -7.90 12.24 -20.84
C LEU A 319 -9.11 12.57 -21.75
N PRO A 320 -8.95 13.16 -22.95
CA PRO A 320 -10.07 13.38 -23.86
C PRO A 320 -10.77 12.10 -24.30
N MET A 321 -10.03 11.00 -24.51
CA MET A 321 -10.60 9.70 -24.87
C MET A 321 -11.47 9.13 -23.74
N LEU A 322 -10.98 9.21 -22.51
CA LEU A 322 -11.76 8.82 -21.33
C LEU A 322 -12.99 9.73 -21.16
N GLN A 323 -12.84 11.03 -21.38
CA GLN A 323 -13.94 11.99 -21.25
C GLN A 323 -15.01 11.78 -22.32
N GLU A 324 -14.65 11.40 -23.55
CA GLU A 324 -15.62 11.00 -24.58
C GLU A 324 -16.45 9.79 -24.11
N GLU A 325 -15.79 8.73 -23.61
CA GLU A 325 -16.49 7.55 -23.11
C GLU A 325 -17.43 7.90 -21.96
N ILE A 326 -16.96 8.71 -21.01
CA ILE A 326 -17.75 9.19 -19.88
C ILE A 326 -18.95 10.00 -20.35
N ASP A 327 -18.78 10.91 -21.31
CA ASP A 327 -19.87 11.74 -21.80
C ASP A 327 -20.91 10.90 -22.55
N ARG A 328 -20.46 9.90 -23.31
CA ARG A 328 -21.32 8.98 -24.05
C ARG A 328 -22.13 8.06 -23.13
N VAL A 329 -21.54 7.56 -22.04
CA VAL A 329 -22.19 6.59 -21.14
C VAL A 329 -22.98 7.27 -20.02
N CYS A 330 -22.39 8.30 -19.41
CA CYS A 330 -22.93 8.94 -18.22
C CYS A 330 -23.64 10.26 -18.53
N GLY A 331 -23.24 10.98 -19.58
CA GLY A 331 -23.78 12.32 -19.89
C GLY A 331 -23.68 13.27 -18.69
N ASP A 332 -24.84 13.73 -18.21
CA ASP A 332 -24.96 14.72 -17.13
C ASP A 332 -24.97 14.14 -15.71
N ARG A 333 -24.93 12.81 -15.53
CA ARG A 333 -24.84 12.16 -14.22
C ARG A 333 -23.42 11.68 -13.93
N LEU A 334 -23.10 11.51 -12.64
CA LEU A 334 -21.87 10.86 -12.22
C LEU A 334 -21.86 9.37 -12.65
N PRO A 335 -20.67 8.78 -12.86
CA PRO A 335 -20.53 7.33 -13.07
C PRO A 335 -21.06 6.53 -11.88
N VAL A 336 -21.66 5.38 -12.19
CA VAL A 336 -22.16 4.39 -11.22
C VAL A 336 -21.65 3.00 -11.54
N ALA A 337 -21.75 2.07 -10.58
CA ALA A 337 -21.25 0.70 -10.72
C ALA A 337 -21.75 0.00 -12.00
N GLU A 338 -23.03 0.22 -12.34
CA GLU A 338 -23.71 -0.41 -13.47
C GLU A 338 -23.19 0.05 -14.84
N ASP A 339 -22.50 1.19 -14.91
CA ASP A 339 -21.89 1.67 -16.15
C ASP A 339 -20.69 0.82 -16.58
N ARG A 340 -20.12 0.07 -15.63
CA ARG A 340 -18.85 -0.64 -15.80
C ARG A 340 -18.75 -1.37 -17.12
N PRO A 341 -19.70 -2.22 -17.57
CA PRO A 341 -19.57 -2.94 -18.84
C PRO A 341 -19.37 -2.04 -20.06
N ASN A 342 -19.94 -0.84 -20.05
CA ASN A 342 -19.92 0.09 -21.18
C ASN A 342 -18.74 1.07 -21.16
N MET A 343 -17.84 0.95 -20.17
CA MET A 343 -16.69 1.84 -19.96
C MET A 343 -15.32 1.11 -20.05
N PRO A 344 -15.01 0.43 -21.17
CA PRO A 344 -13.73 -0.27 -21.33
C PRO A 344 -12.50 0.64 -21.26
N MET A 345 -12.57 1.91 -21.68
CA MET A 345 -11.44 2.85 -21.60
C MET A 345 -11.09 3.18 -20.15
N LEU A 346 -12.09 3.43 -19.30
CA LEU A 346 -11.86 3.63 -17.87
C LEU A 346 -11.22 2.37 -17.23
N ARG A 347 -11.74 1.17 -17.53
CA ARG A 347 -11.15 -0.07 -17.01
C ARG A 347 -9.73 -0.29 -17.52
N ALA A 348 -9.44 0.07 -18.76
CA ALA A 348 -8.10 0.00 -19.34
C ALA A 348 -7.13 0.98 -18.67
N ILE A 349 -7.57 2.21 -18.37
CA ILE A 349 -6.78 3.18 -17.60
C ILE A 349 -6.49 2.64 -16.22
N VAL A 350 -7.50 2.12 -15.50
CA VAL A 350 -7.32 1.55 -14.16
C VAL A 350 -6.30 0.40 -14.19
N ARG A 351 -6.44 -0.54 -15.12
CA ARG A 351 -5.52 -1.67 -15.29
C ARG A 351 -4.09 -1.18 -15.61
N GLU A 352 -3.96 -0.20 -16.51
CA GLU A 352 -2.66 0.34 -16.90
C GLU A 352 -1.98 1.13 -15.78
N LEU A 353 -2.72 1.80 -14.90
CA LEU A 353 -2.15 2.51 -13.76
C LEU A 353 -1.49 1.55 -12.78
N ILE A 354 -2.17 0.45 -12.44
CA ILE A 354 -1.61 -0.56 -11.54
C ILE A 354 -0.43 -1.25 -12.22
N ARG A 355 -0.48 -1.53 -13.54
CA ARG A 355 0.66 -2.07 -14.31
C ARG A 355 1.87 -1.12 -14.30
N TRP A 356 1.65 0.13 -14.68
CA TRP A 356 2.70 1.11 -14.89
C TRP A 356 3.41 1.43 -13.56
N ARG A 357 2.62 1.78 -12.52
CA ARG A 357 3.09 2.15 -11.18
C ARG A 357 2.41 1.24 -10.12
N PRO A 358 2.87 -0.01 -9.94
CA PRO A 358 2.26 -0.94 -9.00
C PRO A 358 2.39 -0.44 -7.56
N PRO A 359 1.29 -0.38 -6.78
CA PRO A 359 1.34 0.11 -5.40
C PRO A 359 2.25 -0.73 -4.50
N VAL A 360 2.41 -2.02 -4.76
CA VAL A 360 3.27 -2.93 -3.99
C VAL A 360 4.35 -3.52 -4.93
N PRO A 361 5.41 -2.76 -5.27
CA PRO A 361 6.32 -3.08 -6.36
C PRO A 361 7.18 -4.33 -6.11
N THR A 362 7.38 -4.73 -4.87
CA THR A 362 8.11 -5.96 -4.49
C THR A 362 7.19 -7.16 -4.26
N GLY A 363 5.88 -6.98 -4.42
CA GLY A 363 4.89 -7.91 -3.88
C GLY A 363 4.92 -8.00 -2.35
N ILE A 364 4.12 -8.90 -1.79
CA ILE A 364 4.16 -9.22 -0.35
C ILE A 364 5.02 -10.49 -0.15
N PRO A 365 6.08 -10.45 0.68
CA PRO A 365 7.02 -11.55 0.80
C PRO A 365 6.39 -12.88 1.23
N HIS A 366 6.76 -13.95 0.55
CA HIS A 366 6.45 -15.34 0.86
C HIS A 366 7.60 -15.99 1.64
N PHE A 367 7.33 -17.08 2.35
CA PHE A 367 8.35 -17.83 3.07
C PHE A 367 8.32 -19.30 2.68
N LEU A 368 9.49 -19.82 2.28
CA LEU A 368 9.66 -21.19 1.85
C LEU A 368 9.88 -22.11 3.07
N THR A 369 8.98 -23.06 3.27
CA THR A 369 8.96 -23.92 4.47
C THR A 369 9.77 -25.21 4.36
N GLN A 370 10.18 -25.58 3.14
CA GLN A 370 10.93 -26.80 2.82
C GLN A 370 11.90 -26.50 1.67
N ASP A 371 13.02 -27.22 1.58
CA ASP A 371 13.90 -27.10 0.42
C ASP A 371 13.11 -27.46 -0.84
N ASP A 372 13.41 -26.79 -1.95
CA ASP A 372 12.77 -27.05 -3.23
C ASP A 372 13.80 -26.95 -4.37
N GLU A 373 13.47 -27.55 -5.51
CA GLU A 373 14.20 -27.36 -6.75
C GLU A 373 13.34 -26.67 -7.81
N TYR A 374 13.99 -25.84 -8.62
CA TYR A 374 13.37 -25.24 -9.79
C TYR A 374 14.39 -25.13 -10.92
N ASN A 375 14.13 -25.81 -12.04
CA ASN A 375 14.99 -25.80 -13.23
C ASN A 375 16.47 -26.08 -12.95
N GLY A 376 16.76 -27.07 -12.09
CA GLY A 376 18.13 -27.46 -11.69
C GLY A 376 18.78 -26.54 -10.65
N PHE A 377 18.07 -25.54 -10.14
CA PHE A 377 18.51 -24.70 -9.03
C PHE A 377 17.90 -25.18 -7.71
N HIS A 378 18.71 -25.16 -6.65
CA HIS A 378 18.26 -25.38 -5.28
C HIS A 378 17.76 -24.07 -4.66
N ILE A 379 16.59 -24.12 -4.01
CA ILE A 379 16.03 -23.01 -3.25
C ILE A 379 15.93 -23.47 -1.78
N PRO A 380 16.75 -22.90 -0.87
CA PRO A 380 16.81 -23.39 0.48
C PRO A 380 15.58 -23.02 1.30
N LYS A 381 15.15 -23.94 2.17
CA LYS A 381 14.20 -23.69 3.25
C LYS A 381 14.60 -22.45 4.03
N GLY A 382 13.61 -21.64 4.38
CA GLY A 382 13.82 -20.39 5.09
C GLY A 382 14.09 -19.20 4.17
N SER A 383 14.11 -19.40 2.86
CA SER A 383 14.18 -18.30 1.89
C SER A 383 12.92 -17.43 1.96
N THR A 384 13.13 -16.12 1.96
CA THR A 384 12.04 -15.15 1.75
C THR A 384 11.91 -14.90 0.26
N VAL A 385 10.74 -15.19 -0.30
CA VAL A 385 10.50 -15.19 -1.75
C VAL A 385 9.63 -14.00 -2.14
N HIS A 386 10.08 -13.21 -3.11
CA HIS A 386 9.43 -11.98 -3.55
C HIS A 386 9.01 -12.10 -5.01
N PRO A 387 7.70 -12.05 -5.33
CA PRO A 387 7.26 -11.79 -6.69
C PRO A 387 7.49 -10.31 -6.98
N LEU A 388 8.53 -10.00 -7.74
CA LEU A 388 8.95 -8.63 -8.04
C LEU A 388 7.99 -8.01 -9.06
N GLU A 389 6.82 -7.58 -8.59
CA GLU A 389 5.74 -7.01 -9.40
C GLU A 389 6.20 -5.87 -10.32
N TRP A 390 7.16 -5.05 -9.87
CA TRP A 390 7.78 -4.01 -10.71
C TRP A 390 8.41 -4.58 -11.98
N ALA A 391 9.15 -5.68 -11.87
CA ALA A 391 9.80 -6.32 -13.00
C ALA A 391 8.81 -7.15 -13.83
N ILE A 392 7.90 -7.88 -13.18
CA ILE A 392 6.86 -8.68 -13.83
C ILE A 392 5.97 -7.80 -14.73
N SER A 393 5.55 -6.63 -14.23
CA SER A 393 4.75 -5.65 -14.99
C SER A 393 5.50 -4.95 -16.14
N ARG A 394 6.77 -5.30 -16.35
CA ARG A 394 7.67 -4.76 -17.38
C ARG A 394 8.26 -5.81 -18.30
N ASP A 395 7.73 -7.03 -18.27
CA ASP A 395 8.08 -8.05 -19.25
C ASP A 395 7.72 -7.56 -20.67
N PRO A 396 8.70 -7.34 -21.58
CA PRO A 396 8.44 -6.79 -22.90
C PRO A 396 7.64 -7.73 -23.80
N GLU A 397 7.65 -9.04 -23.52
CA GLU A 397 6.86 -10.03 -24.27
C GLU A 397 5.36 -9.87 -23.97
N THR A 398 5.02 -9.60 -22.70
CA THR A 398 3.64 -9.38 -22.28
C THR A 398 3.21 -7.92 -22.48
N TYR A 399 4.12 -6.97 -22.24
CA TYR A 399 3.87 -5.53 -22.25
C TYR A 399 4.85 -4.81 -23.18
N PRO A 400 4.60 -4.80 -24.51
CA PRO A 400 5.43 -4.05 -25.45
C PRO A 400 5.52 -2.57 -25.06
N ASP A 401 6.72 -2.00 -25.11
CA ASP A 401 7.03 -0.66 -24.58
C ASP A 401 6.56 -0.50 -23.12
N PRO A 402 7.18 -1.21 -22.17
CA PRO A 402 6.64 -1.38 -20.81
C PRO A 402 6.73 -0.12 -19.94
N GLU A 403 7.64 0.81 -20.23
CA GLU A 403 7.79 2.04 -19.44
C GLU A 403 6.75 3.10 -19.81
N THR A 404 6.18 3.01 -21.02
CA THR A 404 5.12 3.92 -21.48
C THR A 404 3.77 3.55 -20.88
N PHE A 405 3.09 4.55 -20.33
CA PHE A 405 1.69 4.44 -19.95
C PHE A 405 0.83 4.40 -21.22
N ASN A 406 0.23 3.24 -21.52
CA ASN A 406 -0.59 3.05 -22.71
C ASN A 406 -1.82 2.19 -22.39
N PRO A 407 -2.98 2.80 -22.07
CA PRO A 407 -4.22 2.06 -21.85
C PRO A 407 -4.70 1.26 -23.06
N LEU A 408 -4.35 1.68 -24.29
CA LEU A 408 -4.80 1.02 -25.51
C LEU A 408 -4.26 -0.40 -25.66
N ARG A 409 -3.18 -0.75 -24.93
CA ARG A 409 -2.69 -2.14 -24.90
C ARG A 409 -3.75 -3.13 -24.43
N TRP A 410 -4.71 -2.68 -23.65
CA TRP A 410 -5.79 -3.51 -23.13
C TRP A 410 -7.02 -3.60 -24.06
N LEU A 411 -7.09 -2.74 -25.09
CA LEU A 411 -8.28 -2.53 -25.91
C LEU A 411 -8.09 -2.85 -27.38
N LYS A 412 -6.85 -3.11 -27.80
CA LYS A 412 -6.49 -3.24 -29.20
C LYS A 412 -5.95 -4.63 -29.52
N PRO A 413 -6.50 -5.34 -30.54
CA PRO A 413 -6.11 -6.71 -30.88
C PRO A 413 -4.63 -6.91 -31.18
N GLU A 414 -3.90 -5.87 -31.58
CA GLU A 414 -2.45 -5.98 -31.83
C GLU A 414 -1.60 -6.25 -30.58
N TYR A 415 -2.14 -6.07 -29.36
CA TYR A 415 -1.39 -6.29 -28.12
C TYR A 415 -1.71 -7.64 -27.47
N PRO A 416 -0.71 -8.34 -26.87
CA PRO A 416 -0.90 -9.62 -26.16
C PRO A 416 -1.91 -9.54 -25.00
N THR A 417 -2.13 -8.34 -24.47
CA THR A 417 -2.98 -8.06 -23.32
C THR A 417 -4.47 -7.93 -23.67
N TYR A 418 -4.84 -7.84 -24.95
CA TYR A 418 -6.23 -7.69 -25.38
C TYR A 418 -7.05 -8.97 -25.19
N ARG A 419 -8.29 -8.81 -24.73
CA ARG A 419 -9.26 -9.89 -24.48
C ARG A 419 -10.69 -9.42 -24.74
N GLU A 420 -11.53 -10.32 -25.24
CA GLU A 420 -12.98 -10.13 -25.42
C GLU A 420 -13.77 -10.99 -24.42
N PRO A 421 -15.01 -10.62 -24.05
CA PRO A 421 -15.73 -9.45 -24.51
C PRO A 421 -15.26 -8.15 -23.82
N LEU A 422 -15.23 -7.02 -24.54
CA LEU A 422 -14.98 -5.68 -23.98
C LEU A 422 -16.10 -5.17 -23.06
N THR A 423 -17.14 -5.95 -22.82
CA THR A 423 -18.09 -5.72 -21.72
C THR A 423 -17.57 -6.25 -20.39
N GLN A 424 -16.52 -7.08 -20.39
CA GLN A 424 -15.91 -7.70 -19.22
C GLN A 424 -14.43 -7.34 -19.08
N PHE A 425 -13.68 -7.32 -20.19
CA PHE A 425 -12.24 -7.05 -20.19
C PHE A 425 -11.93 -5.64 -20.71
N PRO A 426 -10.82 -5.02 -20.26
CA PRO A 426 -9.94 -5.47 -19.20
C PRO A 426 -10.62 -5.39 -17.82
N THR A 427 -10.12 -6.17 -16.87
CA THR A 427 -10.51 -6.14 -15.45
C THR A 427 -9.25 -6.32 -14.61
N ILE A 428 -9.19 -5.77 -13.39
CA ILE A 428 -8.07 -6.01 -12.47
C ILE A 428 -8.23 -7.31 -11.66
N ILE A 429 -9.40 -7.94 -11.72
CA ILE A 429 -9.69 -9.19 -11.01
C ILE A 429 -8.80 -10.31 -11.56
N ASN A 430 -8.21 -11.09 -10.65
CA ASN A 430 -7.22 -12.13 -10.93
C ASN A 430 -5.97 -11.61 -11.66
N SER A 431 -5.61 -10.33 -11.50
CA SER A 431 -4.29 -9.84 -11.92
C SER A 431 -3.19 -10.40 -11.01
N SER A 432 -2.03 -10.72 -11.59
CA SER A 432 -0.78 -11.02 -10.87
C SER A 432 -0.42 -9.95 -9.83
N GLN A 433 -0.79 -8.70 -10.11
CA GLN A 433 -0.57 -7.55 -9.23
C GLN A 433 -1.35 -7.58 -7.91
N PHE A 434 -2.30 -8.51 -7.79
CA PHE A 434 -3.04 -8.79 -6.56
C PHE A 434 -2.57 -10.08 -5.87
N GLY A 435 -1.41 -10.63 -6.26
CA GLY A 435 -0.75 -11.77 -5.65
C GLY A 435 -1.19 -13.12 -6.20
N TYR A 436 -0.66 -14.19 -5.60
CA TYR A 436 -0.68 -15.54 -6.18
C TYR A 436 -1.27 -16.58 -5.21
N GLY A 437 -1.85 -17.64 -5.79
CA GLY A 437 -2.28 -18.84 -5.08
C GLY A 437 -3.14 -18.56 -3.84
N ARG A 438 -2.81 -19.25 -2.74
CA ARG A 438 -3.53 -19.15 -1.46
C ARG A 438 -3.40 -17.79 -0.77
N ARG A 439 -2.54 -16.90 -1.29
CA ARG A 439 -2.27 -15.57 -0.74
C ARG A 439 -2.78 -14.44 -1.63
N VAL A 440 -3.58 -14.75 -2.65
CA VAL A 440 -4.27 -13.75 -3.47
C VAL A 440 -5.08 -12.77 -2.61
N CYS A 441 -5.04 -11.49 -2.99
CA CYS A 441 -5.73 -10.40 -2.32
C CYS A 441 -7.24 -10.67 -2.28
N GLN A 442 -7.86 -10.40 -1.13
CA GLN A 442 -9.30 -10.57 -0.92
C GLN A 442 -10.09 -9.30 -1.30
N GLY A 443 -9.44 -8.13 -1.29
CA GLY A 443 -10.06 -6.84 -1.60
C GLY A 443 -10.01 -6.43 -3.08
N GLN A 444 -9.85 -7.38 -4.01
CA GLN A 444 -9.75 -7.09 -5.44
C GLN A 444 -10.99 -6.37 -5.99
N THR A 445 -12.18 -6.86 -5.61
CA THR A 445 -13.45 -6.29 -6.06
C THR A 445 -13.69 -4.91 -5.45
N VAL A 446 -13.31 -4.70 -4.19
CA VAL A 446 -13.33 -3.38 -3.54
C VAL A 446 -12.42 -2.39 -4.28
N ALA A 447 -11.18 -2.78 -4.59
CA ALA A 447 -10.27 -1.94 -5.36
C ALA A 447 -10.79 -1.63 -6.77
N ASP A 448 -11.42 -2.61 -7.44
CA ASP A 448 -11.99 -2.43 -8.78
C ASP A 448 -13.17 -1.45 -8.78
N GLU A 449 -14.00 -1.48 -7.73
CA GLU A 449 -15.11 -0.55 -7.55
C GLU A 449 -14.62 0.86 -7.22
N ASP A 450 -13.77 0.99 -6.21
CA ASP A 450 -13.26 2.27 -5.73
C ASP A 450 -12.48 3.03 -6.81
N LEU A 451 -11.63 2.34 -7.57
CA LEU A 451 -10.85 2.97 -8.65
C LEU A 451 -11.75 3.40 -9.80
N PHE A 452 -12.72 2.57 -10.18
CA PHE A 452 -13.65 2.89 -11.26
C PHE A 452 -14.50 4.13 -10.91
N ILE A 453 -15.17 4.11 -9.77
CA ILE A 453 -16.01 5.23 -9.34
C ILE A 453 -15.18 6.48 -9.08
N GLY A 454 -14.06 6.34 -8.37
CA GLY A 454 -13.19 7.44 -8.01
C GLY A 454 -12.55 8.14 -9.21
N ILE A 455 -11.85 7.40 -10.08
CA ILE A 455 -11.19 7.95 -11.26
C ILE A 455 -12.22 8.43 -12.28
N GLY A 456 -13.29 7.67 -12.51
CA GLY A 456 -14.40 8.07 -13.39
C GLY A 456 -15.03 9.39 -12.95
N SER A 457 -15.29 9.56 -11.65
CA SER A 457 -15.84 10.80 -11.09
C SER A 457 -14.90 12.00 -11.28
N ILE A 458 -13.59 11.81 -11.09
CA ILE A 458 -12.59 12.86 -11.32
C ILE A 458 -12.58 13.27 -12.79
N ALA A 459 -12.52 12.31 -13.70
CA ALA A 459 -12.49 12.57 -15.14
C ALA A 459 -13.81 13.17 -15.66
N TRP A 460 -14.96 12.81 -15.04
CA TRP A 460 -16.26 13.41 -15.33
C TRP A 460 -16.28 14.91 -14.98
N LEU A 461 -15.71 15.32 -13.84
CA LEU A 461 -15.80 16.71 -13.37
C LEU A 461 -14.66 17.61 -13.88
N PHE A 462 -13.44 17.09 -14.01
CA PHE A 462 -12.25 17.94 -14.14
C PHE A 462 -11.47 17.76 -15.43
N HIS A 463 -10.89 18.86 -15.91
CA HIS A 463 -9.69 18.86 -16.73
C HIS A 463 -8.45 18.86 -15.83
N ILE A 464 -7.51 17.97 -16.15
CA ILE A 464 -6.20 17.83 -15.49
C ILE A 464 -5.15 18.29 -16.50
N SER A 465 -4.30 19.23 -16.11
CA SER A 465 -3.24 19.76 -16.99
C SER A 465 -2.01 20.21 -16.21
N LYS A 466 -0.86 20.28 -16.87
CA LYS A 466 0.36 20.82 -16.26
C LYS A 466 0.13 22.27 -15.83
N ARG A 467 0.60 22.63 -14.64
CA ARG A 467 0.54 24.01 -14.16
C ARG A 467 1.49 24.87 -15.01
N SER A 468 1.00 25.97 -15.56
CA SER A 468 1.87 26.96 -16.23
C SER A 468 2.84 27.58 -15.21
N GLN A 469 4.12 27.73 -15.59
CA GLN A 469 5.18 28.25 -14.71
C GLN A 469 4.92 29.71 -14.26
N ASP A 470 4.11 30.47 -15.00
CA ASP A 470 3.88 31.91 -14.78
C ASP A 470 2.70 32.24 -13.85
N LYS A 471 2.04 31.24 -13.24
CA LYS A 471 0.90 31.53 -12.35
C LYS A 471 1.37 31.94 -10.95
N PRO A 472 0.90 33.08 -10.40
CA PRO A 472 1.16 33.44 -9.02
C PRO A 472 0.62 32.36 -8.04
N PRO A 473 1.11 32.35 -6.79
CA PRO A 473 0.60 31.45 -5.76
C PRO A 473 -0.92 31.58 -5.64
N VAL A 474 -1.59 30.46 -5.41
CA VAL A 474 -3.06 30.40 -5.29
C VAL A 474 -3.50 31.33 -4.14
N PRO A 475 -4.52 32.19 -4.34
CA PRO A 475 -5.02 33.05 -3.28
C PRO A 475 -5.52 32.23 -2.06
N LYS A 476 -5.35 32.77 -0.85
CA LYS A 476 -5.86 32.14 0.39
C LYS A 476 -7.38 31.94 0.30
N LYS A 477 -7.82 30.70 0.44
CA LYS A 477 -9.22 30.25 0.36
C LYS A 477 -9.93 30.24 1.74
N PRO A 478 -11.28 30.13 1.79
CA PRO A 478 -12.10 30.42 2.96
C PRO A 478 -11.78 29.57 4.21
N LYS A 479 -12.04 30.13 5.40
CA LYS A 479 -11.75 29.53 6.71
C LYS A 479 -12.70 28.38 7.15
N HIS A 480 -13.70 28.03 6.33
CA HIS A 480 -14.68 26.99 6.66
C HIS A 480 -14.74 25.95 5.55
N LEU A 481 -14.12 24.80 5.82
CA LEU A 481 -14.15 23.61 4.95
C LEU A 481 -15.33 22.73 5.40
N VAL A 482 -16.24 22.42 4.48
CA VAL A 482 -17.34 21.51 4.77
C VAL A 482 -16.83 20.07 4.58
N GLY A 483 -16.79 19.30 5.67
CA GLY A 483 -16.44 17.88 5.61
C GLY A 483 -14.95 17.55 5.73
N ILE A 484 -14.05 18.51 5.88
CA ILE A 484 -12.64 18.23 6.21
C ILE A 484 -12.45 18.30 7.73
N ASN A 485 -11.79 17.30 8.30
CA ASN A 485 -11.44 17.30 9.72
C ASN A 485 -10.46 18.45 10.02
N LYS A 486 -10.81 19.33 10.97
CA LYS A 486 -9.95 20.48 11.35
C LYS A 486 -8.56 20.04 11.80
N LYS A 487 -8.47 18.88 12.43
CA LYS A 487 -7.20 18.26 12.87
C LYS A 487 -6.84 17.03 12.03
N ARG A 488 -7.01 17.13 10.70
CA ARG A 488 -6.64 16.04 9.77
C ARG A 488 -5.20 15.59 10.01
N THR A 489 -4.99 14.28 10.00
CA THR A 489 -3.64 13.73 10.09
C THR A 489 -2.93 13.93 8.77
N ILE A 490 -1.95 14.83 8.75
CA ILE A 490 -1.07 15.07 7.60
C ILE A 490 0.19 14.24 7.80
N SER A 491 0.58 13.50 6.77
CA SER A 491 1.80 12.70 6.78
C SER A 491 3.06 13.57 6.68
N ASN A 492 4.18 13.05 7.16
CA ASN A 492 5.46 13.75 7.08
C ASN A 492 5.87 13.99 5.62
N GLU A 493 5.53 13.09 4.70
CA GLU A 493 5.74 13.26 3.26
C GLU A 493 4.98 14.48 2.73
N GLU A 494 3.72 14.65 3.13
CA GLU A 494 2.89 15.79 2.74
C GLU A 494 3.43 17.10 3.33
N LEU A 495 3.85 17.11 4.58
CA LEU A 495 4.49 18.27 5.21
C LEU A 495 5.80 18.64 4.50
N ASN A 496 6.63 17.65 4.14
CA ASN A 496 7.89 17.88 3.43
C ASN A 496 7.68 18.38 1.99
N ALA A 497 6.56 18.01 1.36
CA ALA A 497 6.16 18.52 0.05
C ALA A 497 5.54 19.94 0.09
N GLY A 498 5.53 20.59 1.25
CA GLY A 498 5.05 21.97 1.40
C GLY A 498 3.53 22.09 1.56
N LEU A 499 2.81 20.98 1.78
CA LEU A 499 1.39 21.04 2.18
C LEU A 499 1.33 21.59 3.60
N LYS A 500 0.86 22.84 3.72
CA LYS A 500 0.74 23.51 5.02
C LYS A 500 -0.45 22.95 5.79
N SER A 501 -0.20 22.36 6.95
CA SER A 501 -1.16 22.47 8.06
C SER A 501 -1.13 23.93 8.50
N SER A 502 -2.28 24.59 8.61
CA SER A 502 -2.35 25.97 9.08
C SER A 502 -1.83 26.17 10.52
N GLU A 503 -1.44 25.11 11.24
CA GLU A 503 -1.04 25.16 12.66
C GLU A 503 0.15 24.27 13.10
N LEU A 504 0.93 23.62 12.22
CA LEU A 504 2.01 22.71 12.68
C LEU A 504 3.40 23.08 12.15
N MET A 505 4.09 23.91 12.92
CA MET A 505 5.56 24.04 12.97
C MET A 505 5.99 24.22 14.43
N SER A 506 6.07 23.14 15.20
CA SER A 506 7.04 23.08 16.29
C SER A 506 7.58 21.65 16.41
N GLU A 507 8.90 21.58 16.59
CA GLU A 507 9.72 20.38 16.84
C GLU A 507 10.12 19.52 15.61
N LYS A 508 11.20 19.95 14.93
CA LYS A 508 12.13 19.02 14.26
C LYS A 508 13.50 19.10 14.94
N LYS A 509 13.99 17.97 15.46
CA LYS A 509 15.43 17.68 15.61
C LYS A 509 15.73 16.46 14.74
N SER A 510 16.44 16.66 13.64
CA SER A 510 16.99 15.60 12.78
C SER A 510 18.42 15.27 13.22
N VAL A 511 18.76 13.98 13.26
CA VAL A 511 20.11 13.47 13.47
C VAL A 511 20.62 12.96 12.11
N GLU A 512 21.71 13.54 11.60
CA GLU A 512 22.44 13.08 10.41
C GLU A 512 23.58 12.12 10.79
N LEU A 513 23.83 11.08 9.99
CA LEU A 513 25.03 10.25 10.05
C LEU A 513 25.72 10.18 8.68
N ALA A 514 27.06 10.22 8.70
CA ALA A 514 27.96 10.54 7.59
C ALA A 514 28.27 9.38 6.59
N ARG A 515 28.81 9.75 5.42
CA ARG A 515 29.13 8.91 4.23
C ARG A 515 30.64 8.67 4.06
N PRO A 516 31.07 7.59 3.38
CA PRO A 516 32.38 7.51 2.70
C PRO A 516 32.28 7.30 1.17
N THR A 517 33.28 7.76 0.42
CA THR A 517 33.38 7.83 -1.06
C THR A 517 34.46 6.89 -1.64
N ARG A 518 34.16 6.17 -2.75
CA ARG A 518 35.15 5.62 -3.72
C ARG A 518 34.52 5.46 -5.13
N PRO A 519 35.30 5.57 -6.23
CA PRO A 519 34.78 5.51 -7.62
C PRO A 519 34.87 4.13 -8.30
N PHE A 520 34.07 3.92 -9.35
CA PHE A 520 33.93 2.71 -10.18
C PHE A 520 34.84 2.69 -11.44
N PRO A 521 35.12 1.51 -12.05
CA PRO A 521 35.96 1.37 -13.25
C PRO A 521 35.26 1.78 -14.57
N ALA A 522 36.06 2.09 -15.60
CA ALA A 522 35.63 2.69 -16.87
C ALA A 522 35.02 1.70 -17.88
N GLY A 523 33.92 2.09 -18.54
CA GLY A 523 33.36 1.41 -19.73
C GLY A 523 31.94 0.86 -19.61
N TYR A 524 31.32 0.93 -18.44
CA TYR A 524 29.92 0.56 -18.18
C TYR A 524 29.13 1.83 -17.82
N LYS A 525 27.95 2.06 -18.44
CA LYS A 525 27.03 3.17 -18.08
C LYS A 525 25.75 2.61 -17.42
N PRO A 526 25.76 2.36 -16.10
CA PRO A 526 24.51 2.22 -15.35
C PRO A 526 23.76 3.55 -15.31
N ILE A 527 22.45 3.52 -15.13
CA ILE A 527 21.64 4.74 -14.92
C ILE A 527 22.20 5.47 -13.69
N GLU A 528 22.71 6.69 -13.89
CA GLU A 528 23.33 7.51 -12.83
C GLU A 528 22.25 8.11 -11.93
N TRP A 529 21.79 7.35 -10.93
CA TRP A 529 21.13 7.95 -9.77
C TRP A 529 22.23 8.44 -8.84
N GLY A 530 22.56 9.74 -8.92
CA GLY A 530 23.50 10.33 -7.99
C GLY A 530 22.97 10.35 -6.55
N HIS A 531 23.70 11.04 -5.68
CA HIS A 531 23.53 11.04 -4.23
C HIS A 531 22.05 11.03 -3.73
N PRO A 532 21.72 10.46 -2.55
CA PRO A 532 20.37 10.44 -1.95
C PRO A 532 19.61 11.78 -1.84
N SER A 533 20.28 12.89 -2.15
CA SER A 533 19.73 14.24 -2.26
C SER A 533 19.33 14.66 -3.69
N GLN A 534 19.51 13.80 -4.70
CA GLN A 534 19.21 14.11 -6.10
C GLN A 534 17.85 13.53 -6.48
N LYS A 535 17.02 14.37 -7.11
CA LYS A 535 15.69 14.00 -7.60
C LYS A 535 15.81 12.90 -8.65
N PRO A 536 14.79 12.03 -8.78
CA PRO A 536 14.77 11.07 -9.86
C PRO A 536 14.87 11.74 -11.25
N GLU A 537 15.65 11.19 -12.20
CA GLU A 537 15.66 11.56 -13.62
C GLU A 537 14.26 11.44 -14.26
N ASP A 538 13.52 10.37 -13.95
CA ASP A 538 12.09 10.25 -14.29
C ASP A 538 11.25 10.84 -13.15
N PRO A 539 10.62 12.03 -13.33
CA PRO A 539 9.82 12.68 -12.29
C PRO A 539 8.61 11.85 -11.86
N THR A 540 8.23 10.84 -12.64
CA THR A 540 7.12 9.94 -12.30
C THR A 540 7.51 8.80 -11.34
N LEU A 541 8.80 8.69 -10.98
CA LEU A 541 9.34 7.74 -9.99
C LEU A 541 9.64 8.40 -8.64
N ASP A 542 9.19 9.64 -8.43
CA ASP A 542 9.38 10.34 -7.17
C ASP A 542 8.40 9.83 -6.10
N TYR A 543 8.68 8.65 -5.54
CA TYR A 543 7.83 7.99 -4.55
C TYR A 543 8.21 8.31 -3.11
N SER A 544 7.26 8.08 -2.19
CA SER A 544 7.56 8.00 -0.76
C SER A 544 8.45 6.79 -0.45
N ILE A 545 9.08 6.82 0.73
CA ILE A 545 9.90 5.69 1.25
C ILE A 545 9.05 4.58 1.87
N LEU A 546 7.72 4.71 1.85
CA LEU A 546 6.83 3.72 2.40
C LEU A 546 6.83 2.46 1.52
N LEU A 547 6.40 1.34 2.11
CA LEU A 547 6.25 0.07 1.39
C LEU A 547 5.26 0.17 0.20
N ILE A 548 4.41 1.19 0.19
CA ILE A 548 3.51 1.51 -0.92
C ILE A 548 4.20 2.54 -1.82
N ALA A 549 4.34 2.22 -3.11
CA ALA A 549 4.83 3.14 -4.14
C ALA A 549 3.78 4.23 -4.43
N LYS A 550 3.77 5.25 -3.56
CA LYS A 550 2.88 6.41 -3.65
C LYS A 550 3.68 7.60 -4.20
N PRO A 551 3.25 8.25 -5.29
CA PRO A 551 3.87 9.49 -5.76
C PRO A 551 3.93 10.54 -4.64
N ILE A 552 5.06 11.22 -4.50
CA ILE A 552 5.16 12.42 -3.68
C ILE A 552 4.22 13.48 -4.28
N PRO A 553 3.54 14.30 -3.45
CA PRO A 553 2.66 15.34 -3.96
C PRO A 553 3.35 16.24 -5.00
N PHE A 554 2.69 16.47 -6.12
CA PHE A 554 3.16 17.30 -7.22
C PHE A 554 2.12 18.36 -7.60
N GLN A 555 2.56 19.43 -8.26
CA GLN A 555 1.69 20.54 -8.63
C GLN A 555 1.11 20.35 -10.03
N PHE A 556 -0.18 20.62 -10.18
CA PHE A 556 -0.88 20.63 -11.45
C PHE A 556 -2.14 21.50 -11.38
N ASP A 557 -2.72 21.81 -12.54
CA ASP A 557 -3.99 22.51 -12.63
C ASP A 557 -5.14 21.49 -12.68
N LEU A 558 -6.05 21.59 -11.72
CA LEU A 558 -7.33 20.88 -11.69
C LEU A 558 -8.45 21.91 -11.87
N LYS A 559 -9.14 21.88 -13.02
CA LYS A 559 -10.21 22.84 -13.35
C LYS A 559 -11.51 22.11 -13.68
N PRO A 560 -12.68 22.56 -13.22
CA PRO A 560 -13.95 21.99 -13.68
C PRO A 560 -14.05 22.08 -15.20
N ARG A 561 -14.59 21.04 -15.84
CA ARG A 561 -14.85 21.02 -17.28
C ARG A 561 -15.86 22.10 -17.66
N ASP A 562 -16.87 22.29 -16.83
CA ASP A 562 -17.86 23.35 -16.96
C ASP A 562 -18.53 23.67 -15.62
N THR A 563 -19.23 24.81 -15.58
CA THR A 563 -19.93 25.29 -14.38
C THR A 563 -21.11 24.40 -14.01
N ARG A 564 -21.82 23.80 -14.98
CA ARG A 564 -23.01 22.97 -14.74
C ARG A 564 -22.65 21.73 -13.93
N ARG A 565 -21.59 21.00 -14.31
CA ARG A 565 -21.08 19.83 -13.58
C ARG A 565 -20.63 20.19 -12.17
N SER A 566 -19.93 21.32 -12.01
CA SER A 566 -19.48 21.78 -10.67
C SER A 566 -20.64 22.15 -9.75
N ASN A 567 -21.69 22.81 -10.28
CA ASN A 567 -22.90 23.13 -9.52
C ASN A 567 -23.70 21.88 -9.16
N MET A 568 -23.81 20.92 -10.10
CA MET A 568 -24.48 19.64 -9.87
C MET A 568 -23.83 18.88 -8.69
N VAL A 569 -22.50 18.78 -8.68
CA VAL A 569 -21.78 18.08 -7.60
C VAL A 569 -21.99 18.76 -6.25
N ARG A 570 -21.96 20.10 -6.19
CA ARG A 570 -22.28 20.84 -4.97
C ARG A 570 -23.71 20.58 -4.50
N SER A 571 -24.67 20.57 -5.43
CA SER A 571 -26.07 20.25 -5.13
C SER A 571 -26.23 18.84 -4.56
N LEU A 572 -25.64 17.83 -5.21
CA LEU A 572 -25.69 16.42 -4.77
C LEU A 572 -25.03 16.22 -3.40
N PHE A 573 -23.96 16.98 -3.13
CA PHE A 573 -23.33 16.97 -1.82
C PHE A 573 -24.22 17.63 -0.75
N ASN A 574 -24.84 18.78 -1.04
CA ASN A 574 -25.76 19.42 -0.11
C ASN A 574 -26.99 18.55 0.19
N GLU A 575 -27.56 17.90 -0.83
CA GLU A 575 -28.65 16.94 -0.65
C GLU A 575 -28.21 15.78 0.27
N GLY A 576 -26.98 15.28 0.13
CA GLY A 576 -26.45 14.26 1.02
C GLY A 576 -26.22 14.76 2.45
N LEU A 577 -25.91 16.05 2.65
CA LEU A 577 -25.85 16.67 3.99
C LEU A 577 -27.24 16.72 4.63
N GLU A 578 -28.25 17.13 3.87
CA GLU A 578 -29.65 17.19 4.32
C GLU A 578 -30.19 15.79 4.70
N LYS A 579 -29.80 14.76 3.94
CA LYS A 579 -30.13 13.36 4.24
C LYS A 579 -29.29 12.74 5.36
N GLY A 580 -28.36 13.50 5.95
CA GLY A 580 -27.50 13.00 7.03
C GLY A 580 -26.48 11.95 6.58
N HIS A 581 -26.19 11.84 5.28
CA HIS A 581 -25.24 10.84 4.77
C HIS A 581 -23.80 11.13 5.17
N TYR A 582 -23.45 12.41 5.39
CA TYR A 582 -22.11 12.82 5.78
C TYR A 582 -22.09 13.20 7.26
N SER A 583 -21.61 12.28 8.10
CA SER A 583 -21.33 12.56 9.49
C SER A 583 -20.32 13.69 9.63
N LYS A 584 -20.50 14.54 10.66
CA LYS A 584 -19.50 15.53 11.02
C LYS A 584 -18.18 14.82 11.33
N PRO A 585 -17.03 15.35 10.86
CA PRO A 585 -15.72 14.80 11.25
C PRO A 585 -15.61 14.75 12.77
N ARG A 586 -15.16 13.61 13.32
CA ARG A 586 -14.88 13.47 14.74
C ARG A 586 -13.43 13.87 15.01
N GLU A 587 -13.25 14.66 16.05
CA GLU A 587 -11.92 15.00 16.55
C GLU A 587 -11.48 13.91 17.52
N TYR A 588 -10.60 13.04 17.07
CA TYR A 588 -10.06 11.96 17.91
C TYR A 588 -8.95 12.43 18.86
N TRP A 589 -8.36 13.59 18.55
CA TRP A 589 -7.21 14.16 19.23
C TRP A 589 -7.59 15.51 19.88
N GLY A 590 -8.37 15.46 20.95
CA GLY A 590 -8.63 16.62 21.81
C GLY A 590 -7.34 17.17 22.44
N PRO A 591 -7.35 18.36 23.08
CA PRO A 591 -6.18 18.98 23.69
C PRO A 591 -5.47 18.10 24.74
N ASN A 592 -6.21 17.15 25.34
CA ASN A 592 -5.69 16.19 26.33
C ASN A 592 -5.30 14.82 25.73
N GLN A 593 -5.06 14.74 24.41
CA GLN A 593 -4.75 13.48 23.72
C GLN A 593 -5.79 12.40 24.04
N GLY A 594 -7.06 12.78 24.00
CA GLY A 594 -8.14 11.83 24.22
C GLY A 594 -8.38 11.36 25.67
N ARG A 595 -7.60 11.80 26.66
CA ARG A 595 -7.90 11.45 28.06
C ARG A 595 -9.28 11.99 28.47
N GLY A 596 -10.16 11.08 28.89
CA GLY A 596 -11.51 11.39 29.37
C GLY A 596 -12.58 11.51 28.29
N GLU A 597 -12.22 11.39 27.01
CA GLU A 597 -13.16 11.42 25.89
C GLU A 597 -13.52 10.00 25.43
N SER A 598 -14.74 9.82 24.91
CA SER A 598 -15.27 8.51 24.50
C SER A 598 -14.46 7.81 23.38
N LEU A 599 -13.62 8.55 22.65
CA LEU A 599 -12.85 8.09 21.47
C LEU A 599 -11.39 8.59 21.46
N GLY A 600 -10.84 8.83 22.64
CA GLY A 600 -9.53 9.46 22.77
C GLY A 600 -8.32 8.54 22.61
N TRP A 601 -7.44 8.83 21.66
CA TRP A 601 -6.22 8.04 21.42
C TRP A 601 -4.98 8.71 22.00
N SER A 602 -3.99 7.92 22.43
CA SER A 602 -2.65 8.43 22.79
C SER A 602 -1.76 8.58 21.56
N LYS A 603 -1.05 9.72 21.41
CA LYS A 603 -0.18 9.98 20.24
C LYS A 603 0.98 8.99 20.31
N VAL A 604 1.24 8.29 19.20
CA VAL A 604 2.34 7.31 19.10
C VAL A 604 3.69 8.03 19.01
#